data_AF-A0AAN8UUP6-F1
#
_entry.id   AF-A0AAN8UUP6-F1
#
_cell.length_a   1.000
_cell.length_b   1.000
_cell.length_c   1.000
_cell.angle_alpha   90.00
_cell.angle_beta   90.00
_cell.angle_gamma   90.00
#
_symmetry.space_group_name_H-M   'P 1'
#
loop_
_entity.id
_entity.type
_entity.pdbx_description
1 polymer ?
#
loop_
_entity_poly.entity_id
_entity_poly.type
_entity_poly.pdbx_seq_one_letter_code
_entity_poly.pdbx_strand_id
1 'polypeptide(L)'
;MDTRCVHCGSQIKVLFIQYSPGNIRLMTCEHCKAVADEYIECEILIIFIDMILHKPDAYRHLLYNMVREETVNLKGLFWKSALFYLLLDVCILEILDGILVQTLWSLLTSPCIVYNP
;
A
#
# COMPACT_ATOMS: atom_id res chain seq x y z
N MET A 1 15.04 9.84 -19.06
CA MET A 1 14.16 9.78 -17.87
C MET A 1 12.92 10.52 -18.29
N ASP A 2 11.91 9.77 -18.73
CA ASP A 2 10.89 10.33 -19.62
C ASP A 2 9.57 10.32 -18.86
N THR A 3 9.32 11.37 -18.08
CA THR A 3 8.01 11.57 -17.46
C THR A 3 7.00 11.93 -18.53
N ARG A 4 5.72 11.57 -18.32
CA ARG A 4 4.67 11.78 -19.32
C ARG A 4 3.53 12.58 -18.75
N CYS A 5 2.89 13.37 -19.62
CA CYS A 5 1.67 14.08 -19.28
C CYS A 5 0.52 13.08 -19.07
N VAL A 6 -0.25 13.23 -17.99
CA VAL A 6 -1.40 12.37 -17.69
C VAL A 6 -2.52 12.54 -18.74
N HIS A 7 -2.72 13.75 -19.28
CA HIS A 7 -3.81 14.00 -20.24
C HIS A 7 -3.49 13.61 -21.68
N CYS A 8 -2.29 13.90 -22.18
CA CYS A 8 -1.93 13.70 -23.59
C CYS A 8 -0.85 12.63 -23.83
N GLY A 9 -0.20 12.11 -22.79
CA GLY A 9 0.85 11.09 -22.93
C GLY A 9 2.17 11.61 -23.54
N SER A 10 2.26 12.90 -23.85
CA SER A 10 3.49 13.51 -24.37
C SER A 10 4.60 13.47 -23.32
N GLN A 11 5.84 13.35 -23.78
CA GLN A 11 7.00 13.38 -22.89
C GLN A 11 7.25 14.78 -22.36
N ILE A 12 7.54 14.87 -21.07
CA ILE A 12 7.85 16.10 -20.36
C ILE A 12 9.21 15.91 -19.69
N LYS A 13 10.03 16.97 -19.66
CA LYS A 13 11.36 16.92 -19.03
C LYS A 13 11.31 17.12 -17.51
N VAL A 14 10.36 17.95 -17.04
CA VAL A 14 10.21 18.33 -15.62
C VAL A 14 8.72 18.41 -15.29
N LEU A 15 8.24 17.60 -14.34
CA LEU A 15 6.83 17.60 -13.90
C LEU A 15 6.52 18.72 -12.92
N PHE A 16 7.45 19.00 -12.00
CA PHE A 16 7.31 20.02 -10.98
C PHE A 16 8.65 20.72 -10.72
N ILE A 17 8.58 21.99 -10.35
CA ILE A 17 9.72 22.77 -9.89
C ILE A 17 9.49 23.08 -8.41
N GLN A 18 10.44 22.71 -7.57
CA GLN A 18 10.42 23.07 -6.15
C GLN A 18 11.15 24.40 -5.97
N TYR A 19 10.43 25.42 -5.47
CA TYR A 19 11.02 26.73 -5.19
C TYR A 19 11.53 26.85 -3.75
N SER A 20 10.83 26.20 -2.80
CA SER A 20 11.15 26.18 -1.37
C SER A 20 10.72 24.83 -0.77
N PRO A 21 11.26 24.40 0.40
CA PRO A 21 10.76 23.21 1.07
C PRO A 21 9.28 23.37 1.39
N GLY A 22 8.42 22.58 0.72
CA GLY A 22 6.97 22.65 0.82
C GLY A 22 6.25 23.53 -0.22
N ASN A 23 6.97 24.23 -1.11
CA ASN A 23 6.37 24.96 -2.23
C ASN A 23 6.84 24.34 -3.56
N ILE A 24 5.98 23.50 -4.12
CA ILE A 24 6.14 22.91 -5.45
C ILE A 24 5.18 23.62 -6.42
N ARG A 25 5.64 23.85 -7.64
CA ARG A 25 4.80 24.36 -8.72
C ARG A 25 4.77 23.35 -9.85
N LEU A 26 3.57 22.93 -10.21
CA LEU A 26 3.31 22.02 -11.30
C LEU A 26 3.58 22.70 -12.64
N MET A 27 4.22 21.97 -13.55
CA MET A 27 4.48 22.44 -14.91
C MET A 27 3.27 22.18 -15.79
N THR A 28 3.00 23.09 -16.72
CA THR A 28 2.01 22.89 -17.78
C THR A 28 2.65 22.19 -18.97
N CYS A 29 1.89 21.28 -19.59
CA CYS A 29 2.32 20.61 -20.81
C CYS A 29 2.29 21.58 -21.99
N GLU A 30 3.35 21.65 -22.79
CA GLU A 30 3.39 22.51 -23.99
C GLU A 30 2.37 22.08 -25.06
N HIS A 31 1.99 20.80 -25.07
CA HIS A 31 1.14 20.23 -26.11
C HIS A 31 -0.36 20.38 -25.82
N CYS A 32 -0.80 20.09 -24.60
CA CYS A 32 -2.22 20.20 -24.21
C CYS A 32 -2.54 21.47 -23.41
N LYS A 33 -1.53 22.25 -23.00
CA LYS A 33 -1.64 23.47 -22.17
C LYS A 33 -2.31 23.27 -20.80
N ALA A 34 -2.67 22.03 -20.45
CA ALA A 34 -3.15 21.66 -19.13
C ALA A 34 -1.97 21.41 -18.17
N VAL A 35 -2.27 21.37 -16.88
CA VAL A 35 -1.32 20.94 -15.85
C VAL A 35 -0.88 19.50 -16.14
N ALA A 36 0.40 19.21 -16.01
CA ALA A 36 0.96 17.97 -16.54
C ALA A 36 0.45 16.66 -15.88
N ASP A 37 -0.17 16.68 -14.70
CA ASP A 37 0.58 16.52 -13.44
C ASP A 37 -0.20 16.79 -12.13
N GLU A 38 -1.53 16.93 -12.13
CA GLU A 38 -2.25 17.41 -10.92
C GLU A 38 -2.25 16.42 -9.73
N TYR A 39 -2.03 15.15 -9.99
CA TYR A 39 -2.12 14.11 -8.96
C TYR A 39 -0.92 14.11 -7.99
N ILE A 40 0.17 14.81 -8.32
CA ILE A 40 1.37 14.92 -7.47
C ILE A 40 1.08 15.65 -6.15
N GLU A 41 0.13 16.59 -6.15
CA GLU A 41 -0.28 17.32 -4.94
C GLU A 41 -1.32 16.55 -4.12
N CYS A 42 -1.87 15.46 -4.67
CA CYS A 42 -2.95 14.70 -4.07
C CYS A 42 -2.41 13.54 -3.22
N GLU A 43 -3.17 13.20 -2.18
CA GLU A 43 -2.93 11.98 -1.41
C GLU A 43 -3.20 10.72 -2.25
N ILE A 44 -2.46 9.64 -1.98
CA ILE A 44 -2.57 8.34 -2.66
C ILE A 44 -4.01 7.79 -2.70
N LEU A 45 -4.81 8.09 -1.67
CA LEU A 45 -6.21 7.68 -1.56
C LEU A 45 -7.08 8.26 -2.69
N ILE A 46 -6.85 9.53 -3.06
CA ILE A 46 -7.63 10.22 -4.10
C ILE A 46 -7.32 9.60 -5.47
N ILE A 47 -6.04 9.34 -5.73
CA ILE A 47 -5.57 8.67 -6.94
C ILE A 47 -6.20 7.26 -7.03
N PHE A 48 -6.29 6.56 -5.90
CA PHE A 48 -6.89 5.23 -5.81
C PHE A 48 -8.38 5.24 -6.14
N ILE A 49 -9.14 6.23 -5.64
CA ILE A 49 -10.56 6.39 -5.96
C ILE A 49 -10.75 6.65 -7.47
N ASP A 50 -9.95 7.53 -8.06
CA ASP A 50 -10.02 7.84 -9.49
C ASP A 50 -9.62 6.65 -10.38
N MET A 51 -8.71 5.80 -9.89
CA MET A 51 -8.37 4.53 -10.54
C MET A 51 -9.53 3.52 -10.48
N ILE A 52 -10.22 3.39 -9.34
CA ILE A 52 -11.43 2.56 -9.22
C ILE A 52 -12.52 3.06 -10.19
N LEU A 53 -12.64 4.38 -10.34
CA LEU A 53 -13.54 5.02 -11.29
C LEU A 53 -13.11 4.84 -12.76
N HIS A 54 -12.00 4.15 -13.02
CA HIS A 54 -11.44 3.89 -14.34
C HIS A 54 -11.09 5.14 -15.15
N LYS A 55 -10.70 6.24 -14.48
CA LYS A 55 -10.20 7.42 -15.20
C LYS A 55 -8.84 7.10 -15.84
N PRO A 56 -8.67 7.33 -17.16
CA PRO A 56 -7.41 7.03 -17.84
C PRO A 56 -6.24 7.88 -17.35
N ASP A 57 -6.51 9.09 -16.86
CA ASP A 57 -5.47 10.01 -16.34
C ASP A 57 -4.79 9.44 -15.08
N ALA A 58 -5.55 8.86 -14.15
CA ALA A 58 -5.04 8.20 -12.96
C ALA A 58 -4.18 6.96 -13.29
N TYR A 59 -4.58 6.17 -14.30
CA TYR A 59 -3.77 5.04 -14.76
C TYR A 59 -2.42 5.50 -15.36
N ARG A 60 -2.41 6.60 -16.12
CA ARG A 60 -1.16 7.14 -16.69
C ARG A 60 -0.26 7.73 -15.62
N HIS A 61 -0.84 8.40 -14.62
CA HIS A 61 -0.10 8.83 -13.43
C HIS A 61 0.54 7.64 -12.72
N LEU A 62 -0.24 6.58 -12.43
CA LEU A 62 0.24 5.37 -11.77
C LEU A 62 1.41 4.74 -12.53
N LEU A 63 1.24 4.48 -13.83
CA LEU A 63 2.20 3.74 -14.64
C LEU A 63 3.53 4.48 -14.86
N TYR A 64 3.49 5.80 -15.04
CA TYR A 64 4.67 6.57 -15.48
C TYR A 64 5.28 7.47 -14.40
N ASN A 65 4.46 8.04 -13.51
CA ASN A 65 4.92 9.01 -12.52
C ASN A 65 4.98 8.41 -11.10
N MET A 66 4.02 7.56 -10.73
CA MET A 66 3.87 7.02 -9.37
C MET A 66 4.82 5.86 -9.05
N VAL A 67 5.12 4.97 -10.01
CA VAL A 67 6.08 3.86 -9.84
C VAL A 67 7.45 4.35 -9.31
N ARG A 68 7.82 5.61 -9.53
CA ARG A 68 9.05 6.19 -8.97
C ARG A 68 8.90 6.67 -7.53
N GLU A 69 7.82 7.35 -7.17
CA GLU A 69 7.61 7.90 -5.82
C GLU A 69 7.10 6.86 -4.81
N GLU A 70 6.23 5.95 -5.21
CA GLU A 70 5.67 4.95 -4.29
C GLU A 70 6.72 3.92 -3.84
N THR A 71 7.77 3.68 -4.61
CA THR A 71 8.82 2.71 -4.22
C THR A 71 9.50 3.06 -2.90
N VAL A 72 9.53 4.33 -2.48
CA VAL A 72 10.11 4.72 -1.18
C VAL A 72 9.10 4.55 -0.03
N ASN A 73 7.82 4.87 -0.22
CA ASN A 73 6.80 4.73 0.81
C ASN A 73 6.33 3.28 0.98
N LEU A 74 6.14 2.55 -0.13
CA LEU A 74 5.77 1.14 -0.09
C LEU A 74 6.85 0.33 0.62
N LYS A 75 8.15 0.59 0.41
CA LYS A 75 9.21 -0.12 1.17
C LYS A 75 9.07 0.00 2.68
N GLY A 76 8.73 1.21 3.17
CA GLY A 76 8.48 1.45 4.59
C GLY A 76 7.20 0.78 5.09
N LEU A 77 6.13 0.80 4.29
CA LEU A 77 4.86 0.18 4.61
C LEU A 77 4.94 -1.36 4.59
N PHE A 78 5.62 -1.94 3.58
CA PHE A 78 5.87 -3.37 3.47
C PHE A 78 6.62 -3.88 4.69
N TRP A 79 7.68 -3.19 5.12
CA TRP A 79 8.42 -3.58 6.31
C TRP A 79 7.57 -3.49 7.59
N LYS A 80 6.76 -2.44 7.74
CA LYS A 80 5.83 -2.30 8.87
C LYS A 80 4.73 -3.38 8.86
N SER A 81 4.19 -3.71 7.69
CA SER A 81 3.18 -4.75 7.53
C SER A 81 3.76 -6.15 7.76
N ALA A 82 5.01 -6.39 7.32
CA ALA A 82 5.72 -7.63 7.56
C ALA A 82 6.00 -7.82 9.05
N LEU A 83 6.40 -6.76 9.76
CA LEU A 83 6.56 -6.78 11.21
C LEU A 83 5.24 -7.10 11.92
N PHE A 84 4.14 -6.46 11.50
CA PHE A 84 2.81 -6.73 12.05
C PHE A 84 2.35 -8.18 11.80
N TYR A 85 2.58 -8.71 10.60
CA TYR A 85 2.28 -10.10 10.24
C TYR A 85 3.09 -11.10 11.06
N LEU A 86 4.40 -10.86 11.24
CA LEU A 86 5.26 -11.70 12.09
C LEU A 86 4.82 -11.69 13.56
N LEU A 87 4.38 -10.54 14.08
CA LEU A 87 3.83 -10.45 15.44
C LEU A 87 2.52 -11.24 15.57
N LEU A 88 1.63 -11.15 14.57
CA LEU A 88 0.41 -11.94 14.55
C LEU A 88 0.69 -13.45 14.48
N ASP A 89 1.64 -13.86 13.64
CA ASP A 89 2.03 -15.27 13.47
C ASP A 89 2.55 -15.88 14.79
N VAL A 90 3.44 -15.17 15.49
CA VAL A 90 3.95 -15.58 16.81
C VAL A 90 2.82 -15.64 17.85
N CYS A 91 1.96 -14.62 17.90
CA CYS A 91 0.83 -14.61 18.84
C CYS A 91 -0.17 -15.75 18.60
N ILE A 92 -0.47 -16.08 17.34
CA ILE A 92 -1.41 -17.15 17.00
C ILE A 92 -0.85 -18.52 17.41
N LEU A 93 0.45 -18.76 17.25
CA LEU A 93 1.10 -20.03 17.59
C LEU A 93 1.12 -20.27 19.11
N GLU A 94 1.41 -19.25 19.91
CA GLU A 94 1.34 -19.35 21.37
C GLU A 94 -0.08 -19.59 21.90
N ILE A 95 -1.10 -18.97 21.27
CA ILE A 95 -2.50 -19.20 21.62
C ILE A 95 -2.93 -20.63 21.28
N LEU A 96 -2.47 -21.17 20.14
CA LEU A 96 -2.81 -22.52 19.71
C LEU A 96 -2.19 -23.58 20.62
N ASP A 97 -0.93 -23.40 21.01
CA ASP A 97 -0.26 -24.28 21.99
C ASP A 97 -0.95 -24.21 23.37
N GLY A 98 -1.37 -23.02 23.80
CA GLY A 98 -2.16 -22.86 25.03
C GLY A 98 -3.50 -23.59 25.00
N ILE A 99 -4.23 -23.51 23.88
CA ILE A 99 -5.51 -24.22 23.69
C ILE A 99 -5.29 -25.74 23.61
N LEU A 100 -4.23 -26.21 22.94
CA LEU A 100 -3.88 -27.62 22.83
C LEU A 100 -3.53 -28.22 24.20
N VAL A 101 -2.72 -27.51 25.00
CA VAL A 101 -2.37 -27.94 26.36
C VAL A 101 -3.62 -27.98 27.24
N GLN A 102 -4.51 -27.00 27.15
CA GLN A 102 -5.74 -26.98 27.93
C GLN A 102 -6.70 -28.12 27.55
N THR A 103 -6.80 -28.43 26.25
CA THR A 103 -7.62 -29.55 25.75
C THR A 103 -7.00 -30.92 26.02
N LEU A 104 -5.68 -31.05 25.98
CA LEU A 104 -4.97 -32.26 26.40
C LEU A 104 -5.08 -32.49 27.92
N TRP A 105 -4.95 -31.43 28.72
CA TRP A 105 -5.15 -31.50 30.17
C TRP A 105 -6.57 -31.93 30.53
N SER A 106 -7.60 -31.41 29.84
CA SER A 106 -8.99 -31.82 30.07
C SER A 106 -9.28 -33.24 29.60
N LEU A 107 -8.63 -33.72 28.53
CA LEU A 107 -8.70 -35.13 28.12
C LEU A 107 -7.99 -36.09 29.08
N LEU A 108 -6.85 -35.69 29.65
CA LEU A 108 -6.08 -36.49 30.60
C LEU A 108 -6.69 -36.49 32.02
N THR A 109 -7.41 -35.42 32.40
CA THR A 109 -8.12 -35.32 33.70
C THR A 109 -9.60 -35.70 33.62
N SER A 110 -10.10 -36.06 32.43
CA SER A 110 -11.43 -36.64 32.30
C SER A 110 -11.46 -37.96 33.07
N PRO A 111 -12.30 -38.10 34.12
CA PRO A 111 -12.36 -39.32 34.91
C PRO A 111 -12.83 -40.43 33.98
N CYS A 112 -11.97 -41.42 33.76
CA CYS A 112 -12.34 -42.66 33.09
C CYS A 112 -13.60 -43.19 33.77
N ILE A 113 -14.69 -43.29 32.99
CA ILE A 113 -15.89 -44.02 33.36
C ILE A 113 -15.40 -45.40 33.80
N VAL A 114 -15.55 -45.68 35.10
CA VAL A 114 -15.28 -46.99 35.70
C VAL A 114 -16.25 -47.96 35.05
N TYR A 115 -15.78 -48.69 34.04
CA TYR A 115 -16.46 -49.86 33.52
C TYR A 115 -16.15 -51.01 34.48
N ASN A 116 -17.16 -51.47 35.21
CA ASN A 116 -17.10 -52.67 36.03
C ASN A 116 -18.50 -53.25 36.18
N PRO A 117 -18.65 -54.57 36.21
CA PRO A 117 -18.52 -55.52 35.12
C PRO A 117 -19.88 -56.03 34.60
#